data_AF-A0A544Y6N1-F1
#
_entry.id   AF-A0A544Y6N1-F1
#
_cell.length_a   1.000
_cell.length_b   1.000
_cell.length_c   1.000
_cell.angle_alpha   90.00
_cell.angle_beta   90.00
_cell.angle_gamma   90.00
#
_symmetry.space_group_name_H-M   'P 1'
#
loop_
_entity.id
_entity.type
_entity.pdbx_description
1 polymer ?
#
loop_
_entity_poly.entity_id
_entity_poly.type
_entity_poly.pdbx_seq_one_letter_code
_entity_poly.pdbx_strand_id
1 'polypeptide(L)'
;MGLVVAIHQPHYLPYPGFFDKMQRADLFVYLDHVAFTPGWQNRNYIKTSTGRTRLTVPVAHRSRGGPIRGASIAPGAEWQRRHEVTVRQAYARALHLEMCGELLGLLFHHPWTNLGMLNLACDLHLTRMLGITTPWVLSSSLGEFRQTKTALLAEICRRLGAATYLAGDGCASYLDPEVLEVAGIELRWQGYRPPRYPQLHEGFLDNLSVLDLLMNAGPQAGRILTSGEPA
;
A
#
# COMPACT_ATOMS: atom_id res chain seq x y z
N MET A 1 1.75 -16.24 22.27
CA MET A 1 2.26 -15.42 21.15
C MET A 1 1.89 -13.99 21.44
N GLY A 2 2.84 -13.05 21.31
CA GLY A 2 2.59 -11.63 21.54
C GLY A 2 2.10 -10.91 20.29
N LEU A 3 1.62 -9.68 20.45
CA LEU A 3 1.05 -8.87 19.37
C LEU A 3 2.07 -8.61 18.24
N VAL A 4 1.73 -8.97 17.00
CA VAL A 4 2.51 -8.71 15.79
C VAL A 4 2.00 -7.44 15.11
N VAL A 5 2.86 -6.44 14.98
CA VAL A 5 2.51 -5.16 14.33
C VAL A 5 3.27 -4.99 13.02
N ALA A 6 2.54 -4.65 11.95
CA ALA A 6 3.12 -4.18 10.70
C ALA A 6 2.92 -2.67 10.58
N ILE A 7 3.96 -1.95 10.17
CA ILE A 7 3.93 -0.50 9.97
C ILE A 7 4.25 -0.21 8.50
N HIS A 8 3.42 0.60 7.83
CA HIS A 8 3.65 0.99 6.45
C HIS A 8 3.11 2.40 6.16
N GLN A 9 3.84 3.18 5.37
CA GLN A 9 3.31 4.42 4.81
C GLN A 9 2.12 4.13 3.87
N PRO A 10 1.06 4.96 3.87
CA PRO A 10 -0.05 4.80 2.93
C PRO A 10 0.43 5.05 1.50
N HIS A 11 0.11 4.14 0.58
CA HIS A 11 0.62 4.14 -0.79
C HIS A 11 -0.50 4.32 -1.81
N TYR A 12 -0.17 4.87 -2.98
CA TYR A 12 -1.16 4.99 -4.05
C TYR A 12 -1.30 3.65 -4.76
N LEU A 13 -2.48 3.04 -4.67
CA LEU A 13 -2.83 1.77 -5.31
C LEU A 13 -1.77 0.66 -5.06
N PRO A 14 -1.50 0.27 -3.81
CA PRO A 14 -0.32 -0.52 -3.43
C PRO A 14 -0.19 -1.83 -4.19
N TYR A 15 1.03 -2.37 -4.24
CA TYR A 15 1.29 -3.70 -4.81
C TYR A 15 0.78 -4.82 -3.86
N PRO A 16 0.58 -6.06 -4.34
CA PRO A 16 -0.04 -7.11 -3.53
C PRO A 16 0.71 -7.44 -2.23
N GLY A 17 2.04 -7.29 -2.18
CA GLY A 17 2.82 -7.53 -0.96
C GLY A 17 2.55 -6.54 0.17
N PHE A 18 2.00 -5.36 -0.11
CA PHE A 18 1.49 -4.47 0.94
C PHE A 18 0.35 -5.15 1.73
N PHE A 19 -0.57 -5.78 1.00
CA PHE A 19 -1.76 -6.42 1.55
C PHE A 19 -1.45 -7.77 2.19
N ASP A 20 -0.53 -8.55 1.62
CA ASP A 20 0.02 -9.75 2.26
C ASP A 20 0.65 -9.41 3.62
N LYS A 21 1.44 -8.32 3.70
CA LYS A 21 2.00 -7.86 4.99
C LYS A 21 0.93 -7.50 6.00
N MET A 22 -0.12 -6.81 5.53
CA MET A 22 -1.25 -6.44 6.38
C MET A 22 -1.98 -7.68 6.90
N GLN A 23 -2.20 -8.68 6.06
CA GLN A 23 -2.89 -9.91 6.45
C GLN A 23 -2.12 -10.77 7.46
N ARG A 24 -0.78 -10.71 7.45
CA ARG A 24 0.11 -11.44 8.37
C ARG A 24 0.29 -10.78 9.75
N ALA A 25 -0.23 -9.57 9.95
CA ALA A 25 -0.12 -8.84 11.20
C ALA A 25 -1.41 -8.91 12.02
N ASP A 26 -1.28 -8.81 13.34
CA ASP A 26 -2.43 -8.65 14.23
C ASP A 26 -2.96 -7.22 14.22
N LEU A 27 -2.08 -6.24 13.97
CA LEU A 27 -2.43 -4.81 13.86
C LEU A 27 -1.59 -4.14 12.77
N PHE A 28 -2.24 -3.36 11.90
CA PHE A 28 -1.58 -2.57 10.86
C PHE A 28 -1.55 -1.09 11.19
N VAL A 29 -0.38 -0.47 11.13
CA VAL A 29 -0.22 0.97 11.37
C VAL A 29 0.06 1.68 10.06
N TYR A 30 -0.85 2.55 9.65
CA TYR A 30 -0.60 3.50 8.57
C TYR A 30 0.30 4.62 9.09
N LEU A 31 1.55 4.64 8.60
CA LEU A 31 2.58 5.61 8.97
C LEU A 31 2.37 6.93 8.20
N ASP A 32 1.33 7.65 8.56
CA ASP A 32 0.79 8.83 7.85
C ASP A 32 1.43 10.16 8.27
N HIS A 33 2.07 10.22 9.44
CA HIS A 33 2.69 11.46 9.96
C HIS A 33 4.12 11.71 9.45
N VAL A 34 4.75 10.72 8.82
CA VAL A 34 6.13 10.87 8.30
C VAL A 34 6.15 11.64 6.98
N ALA A 35 7.33 12.10 6.59
CA ALA A 35 7.50 12.92 5.40
C ALA A 35 7.04 12.23 4.10
N PHE A 36 6.29 12.99 3.30
CA PHE A 36 5.96 12.62 1.93
C PHE A 36 7.22 12.62 1.07
N THR A 37 7.44 11.50 0.37
CA THR A 37 8.51 11.30 -0.60
C THR A 37 7.92 10.83 -1.92
N PRO A 38 8.20 11.49 -3.06
CA PRO A 38 7.76 11.04 -4.37
C PRO A 38 8.21 9.61 -4.67
N GLY A 39 7.28 8.74 -5.02
CA GLY A 39 7.53 7.30 -4.99
C GLY A 39 6.22 6.53 -4.90
N TRP A 40 6.26 5.36 -4.28
CA TRP A 40 5.08 4.51 -4.10
C TRP A 40 3.91 5.20 -3.38
N GLN A 41 4.19 6.27 -2.63
CA GLN A 41 3.16 7.10 -1.98
C GLN A 41 2.25 7.84 -2.98
N ASN A 42 2.71 8.16 -4.19
CA ASN A 42 1.92 8.91 -5.18
C ASN A 42 1.97 8.33 -6.60
N ARG A 43 2.59 7.17 -6.80
CA ARG A 43 2.64 6.48 -8.09
C ARG A 43 2.71 4.98 -7.92
N ASN A 44 2.15 4.28 -8.89
CA ASN A 44 2.32 2.84 -9.05
C ASN A 44 2.27 2.47 -10.55
N TYR A 45 2.40 1.19 -10.87
CA TYR A 45 2.36 0.64 -12.21
C TYR A 45 1.15 -0.26 -12.40
N ILE A 46 0.60 -0.23 -13.60
CA ILE A 46 -0.37 -1.20 -14.12
C ILE A 46 0.20 -1.86 -15.37
N LYS A 47 -0.40 -2.97 -15.80
CA LYS A 47 -0.05 -3.60 -17.07
C LYS A 47 -0.92 -3.07 -18.19
N THR A 48 -0.30 -2.77 -19.32
CA THR A 48 -0.96 -2.42 -20.59
C THR A 48 -0.41 -3.31 -21.71
N SER A 49 -0.95 -3.16 -22.92
CA SER A 49 -0.45 -3.87 -24.11
C SER A 49 1.01 -3.56 -24.42
N THR A 50 1.55 -2.44 -23.93
CA THR A 50 2.95 -2.04 -24.09
C THR A 50 3.81 -2.34 -22.85
N GLY A 51 3.30 -3.12 -21.89
CA GLY A 51 4.02 -3.49 -20.68
C GLY A 51 3.67 -2.62 -19.46
N ARG A 52 4.68 -2.19 -18.68
CA ARG A 52 4.45 -1.41 -17.45
C ARG A 52 4.10 0.04 -17.79
N THR A 53 2.93 0.49 -17.35
CA THR A 53 2.52 1.90 -17.46
C THR A 53 2.39 2.52 -16.08
N ARG A 54 3.04 3.68 -15.89
CA ARG A 54 3.07 4.39 -14.61
C ARG A 54 1.87 5.30 -14.45
N LEU A 55 1.16 5.12 -13.35
CA LEU A 55 0.13 6.04 -12.87
C LEU A 55 0.74 6.98 -11.82
N THR A 56 0.61 8.29 -11.99
CA THR A 56 1.13 9.29 -11.03
C THR A 56 0.05 10.27 -10.61
N VAL A 57 -0.20 10.36 -9.31
CA VAL A 57 -0.98 11.44 -8.69
C VAL A 57 -0.03 12.63 -8.51
N PRO A 58 -0.31 13.79 -9.12
CA PRO A 58 0.54 14.96 -9.00
C PRO A 58 0.34 15.61 -7.63
N VAL A 59 1.44 15.84 -6.93
CA VAL A 59 1.44 16.42 -5.58
C VAL A 59 2.07 17.81 -5.65
N ALA A 60 1.49 18.77 -4.94
CA ALA A 60 2.01 20.14 -4.91
C ALA A 60 3.45 20.17 -4.38
N HIS A 61 4.32 20.97 -5.01
CA HIS A 61 5.73 21.06 -4.63
C HIS A 61 5.94 21.40 -3.15
N ARG A 62 5.10 22.27 -2.57
CA ARG A 62 5.13 22.67 -1.15
C ARG A 62 4.92 21.51 -0.17
N SER A 63 4.36 20.39 -0.61
CA SER A 63 4.10 19.23 0.25
C SER A 63 5.31 18.30 0.39
N ARG A 64 6.38 18.51 -0.39
CA ARG A 64 7.63 17.73 -0.24
C ARG A 64 8.26 18.01 1.12
N GLY A 65 8.62 16.95 1.84
CA GLY A 65 9.20 17.04 3.18
C GLY A 65 8.17 17.25 4.31
N GLY A 66 6.95 17.69 3.99
CA GLY A 66 5.82 17.70 4.93
C GLY A 66 5.21 16.30 5.13
N PRO A 67 4.31 16.11 6.10
CA PRO A 67 3.74 14.81 6.42
C PRO A 67 2.82 14.29 5.29
N ILE A 68 2.79 12.97 5.05
CA ILE A 68 1.93 12.35 4.02
C ILE A 68 0.46 12.70 4.21
N ARG A 69 -0.04 12.68 5.46
CA ARG A 69 -1.41 13.09 5.80
C ARG A 69 -1.75 14.53 5.40
N GLY A 70 -0.75 15.39 5.23
CA GLY A 70 -0.89 16.79 4.82
C GLY A 70 -0.56 17.05 3.33
N ALA A 71 -0.20 16.02 2.56
CA ALA A 71 0.24 16.21 1.19
C ALA A 71 -0.94 16.58 0.26
N SER A 72 -0.88 17.78 -0.33
CA SER A 72 -1.92 18.30 -1.22
C SER A 72 -1.70 17.80 -2.65
N ILE A 73 -2.77 17.34 -3.29
CA ILE A 73 -2.79 17.06 -4.72
C ILE A 73 -2.70 18.40 -5.49
N ALA A 74 -1.95 18.42 -6.59
CA ALA A 74 -1.78 19.62 -7.39
C ALA A 74 -3.12 20.04 -8.03
N PRO A 75 -3.56 21.30 -7.87
CA PRO A 75 -4.83 21.78 -8.43
C PRO A 75 -4.81 21.78 -9.96
N GLY A 76 -5.98 21.64 -10.59
CA GLY A 76 -6.13 21.67 -12.05
C GLY A 76 -5.51 20.49 -12.79
N ALA A 77 -4.98 19.49 -12.07
CA ALA A 77 -4.39 18.33 -12.71
C ALA A 77 -5.47 17.35 -13.20
N GLU A 78 -5.54 17.13 -14.52
CA GLU A 78 -6.39 16.10 -15.14
C GLU A 78 -5.86 14.66 -14.92
N TRP A 79 -5.31 14.36 -13.74
CA TRP A 79 -4.71 13.04 -13.49
C TRP A 79 -5.80 11.97 -13.41
N GLN A 80 -6.93 12.25 -12.76
CA GLN A 80 -8.03 11.28 -12.63
C GLN A 80 -8.55 10.84 -13.99
N ARG A 81 -8.89 11.80 -14.87
CA ARG A 81 -9.33 11.53 -16.25
C ARG A 81 -8.31 10.69 -17.02
N ARG A 82 -7.01 11.06 -16.95
CA ARG A 82 -5.94 10.32 -17.64
C ARG A 82 -5.77 8.90 -17.09
N HIS A 83 -5.81 8.73 -15.78
CA HIS A 83 -5.71 7.42 -15.14
C HIS A 83 -6.92 6.57 -15.49
N GLU A 84 -8.14 7.13 -15.45
CA GLU A 84 -9.36 6.42 -15.79
C GLU A 84 -9.32 5.87 -17.23
N VAL A 85 -8.97 6.72 -18.20
CA VAL A 85 -8.83 6.29 -19.60
C VAL A 85 -7.80 5.17 -19.72
N THR A 86 -6.64 5.34 -19.08
CA THR A 86 -5.55 4.35 -19.14
C THR A 86 -5.98 3.02 -18.54
N VAL A 87 -6.59 3.03 -17.35
CA VAL A 87 -7.04 1.82 -16.63
C VAL A 87 -8.15 1.12 -17.40
N ARG A 88 -9.17 1.85 -17.87
CA ARG A 88 -10.27 1.27 -18.65
C ARG A 88 -9.79 0.65 -19.96
N GLN A 89 -8.84 1.27 -20.64
CA GLN A 89 -8.25 0.70 -21.86
C GLN A 89 -7.40 -0.54 -21.55
N ALA A 90 -6.57 -0.47 -20.52
CA ALA A 90 -5.68 -1.55 -20.11
C ALA A 90 -6.42 -2.85 -19.77
N TYR A 91 -7.57 -2.71 -19.11
CA TYR A 91 -8.36 -3.80 -18.56
C TYR A 91 -9.73 -3.97 -19.24
N ALA A 92 -9.93 -3.42 -20.45
CA ALA A 92 -11.21 -3.50 -21.17
C ALA A 92 -11.70 -4.94 -21.41
N ARG A 93 -10.78 -5.91 -21.43
CA ARG A 93 -11.06 -7.34 -21.60
C ARG A 93 -10.90 -8.15 -20.32
N ALA A 94 -10.72 -7.49 -19.18
CA ALA A 94 -10.51 -8.16 -17.91
C ALA A 94 -11.83 -8.72 -17.41
N LEU A 95 -11.82 -9.98 -16.96
CA LEU A 95 -13.04 -10.69 -16.53
C LEU A 95 -13.75 -9.99 -15.36
N HIS A 96 -13.01 -9.26 -14.53
CA HIS A 96 -13.52 -8.66 -13.30
C HIS A 96 -13.46 -7.13 -13.27
N LEU A 97 -13.48 -6.48 -14.45
CA LEU A 97 -13.52 -5.02 -14.53
C LEU A 97 -14.72 -4.43 -13.78
N GLU A 98 -15.92 -4.98 -14.01
CA GLU A 98 -17.16 -4.48 -13.40
C GLU A 98 -17.15 -4.59 -11.87
N MET A 99 -16.52 -5.62 -11.32
CA MET A 99 -16.35 -5.80 -9.87
C MET A 99 -15.57 -4.66 -9.23
N CYS A 100 -14.68 -4.01 -9.99
CA CYS A 100 -13.89 -2.88 -9.52
C CYS A 100 -14.62 -1.53 -9.69
N GLY A 101 -15.87 -1.51 -10.16
CA GLY A 101 -16.60 -0.28 -10.51
C GLY A 101 -16.65 0.75 -9.38
N GLU A 102 -16.96 0.32 -8.15
CA GLU A 102 -17.00 1.21 -6.98
C GLU A 102 -15.62 1.79 -6.64
N LEU A 103 -14.57 0.96 -6.68
CA LEU A 103 -13.19 1.40 -6.48
C LEU A 103 -12.78 2.42 -7.55
N LEU A 104 -13.12 2.18 -8.83
CA LEU A 104 -12.80 3.09 -9.93
C LEU A 104 -13.56 4.42 -9.81
N GLY A 105 -14.83 4.38 -9.39
CA GLY A 105 -15.60 5.59 -9.08
C GLY A 105 -14.99 6.37 -7.92
N LEU A 106 -14.59 5.69 -6.85
CA LEU A 106 -13.88 6.30 -5.71
C LEU A 106 -12.57 6.95 -6.15
N LEU A 107 -11.77 6.28 -6.99
CA LEU A 107 -10.49 6.80 -7.48
C LEU A 107 -10.63 8.03 -8.37
N PHE A 108 -11.55 7.98 -9.34
CA PHE A 108 -11.53 8.92 -10.47
C PHE A 108 -12.63 9.96 -10.45
N HIS A 109 -13.73 9.74 -9.71
CA HIS A 109 -14.87 10.67 -9.70
C HIS A 109 -15.02 11.43 -8.38
N HIS A 110 -14.38 10.97 -7.31
CA HIS A 110 -14.31 11.74 -6.07
C HIS A 110 -13.29 12.90 -6.19
N PRO A 111 -13.60 14.13 -5.74
CA PRO A 111 -12.72 15.30 -5.90
C PRO A 111 -11.58 15.31 -4.86
N TRP A 112 -10.62 14.41 -5.00
CA TRP A 112 -9.50 14.31 -4.07
C TRP A 112 -8.58 15.53 -4.09
N THR A 113 -8.38 16.13 -2.92
CA THR A 113 -7.46 17.25 -2.70
C THR A 113 -6.25 16.87 -1.83
N ASN A 114 -6.32 15.74 -1.12
CA ASN A 114 -5.30 15.27 -0.18
C ASN A 114 -4.88 13.84 -0.53
N LEU A 115 -3.58 13.62 -0.69
CA LEU A 115 -3.00 12.34 -1.09
C LEU A 115 -3.15 11.27 0.01
N GLY A 116 -2.92 11.63 1.28
CA GLY A 116 -3.07 10.71 2.39
C GLY A 116 -4.49 10.17 2.53
N MET A 117 -5.48 11.05 2.37
CA MET A 117 -6.90 10.66 2.37
C MET A 117 -7.28 9.79 1.17
N LEU A 118 -6.79 10.13 -0.03
CA LEU A 118 -6.97 9.30 -1.23
C LEU A 118 -6.41 7.89 -1.00
N ASN A 119 -5.15 7.79 -0.57
CA ASN A 119 -4.48 6.51 -0.36
C ASN A 119 -5.22 5.67 0.69
N LEU A 120 -5.54 6.26 1.85
CA LEU A 120 -6.26 5.56 2.91
C LEU A 120 -7.65 5.08 2.44
N ALA A 121 -8.42 5.92 1.76
CA ALA A 121 -9.74 5.53 1.26
C ALA A 121 -9.66 4.38 0.25
N CYS A 122 -8.68 4.41 -0.65
CA CYS A 122 -8.44 3.34 -1.61
C CYS A 122 -7.99 2.05 -0.93
N ASP A 123 -7.03 2.14 0.00
CA ASP A 123 -6.49 0.98 0.72
C ASP A 123 -7.61 0.29 1.52
N LEU A 124 -8.47 1.05 2.20
CA LEU A 124 -9.62 0.51 2.95
C LEU A 124 -10.70 -0.10 2.05
N HIS A 125 -10.86 0.37 0.82
CA HIS A 125 -11.75 -0.27 -0.14
C HIS A 125 -11.12 -1.58 -0.67
N LEU A 126 -9.83 -1.55 -0.98
CA LEU A 126 -9.06 -2.72 -1.44
C LEU A 126 -9.02 -3.83 -0.40
N THR A 127 -8.84 -3.53 0.90
CA THR A 127 -8.86 -4.56 1.95
C THR A 127 -10.20 -5.30 1.99
N ARG A 128 -11.32 -4.61 1.79
CA ARG A 128 -12.65 -5.24 1.71
C ARG A 128 -12.76 -6.17 0.51
N MET A 129 -12.31 -5.72 -0.67
CA MET A 129 -12.30 -6.55 -1.88
C MET A 129 -11.42 -7.80 -1.73
N LEU A 130 -10.33 -7.68 -0.97
CA LEU A 130 -9.38 -8.77 -0.71
C LEU A 130 -9.78 -9.67 0.48
N GLY A 131 -10.84 -9.33 1.21
CA GLY A 131 -11.27 -10.06 2.40
C GLY A 131 -10.34 -9.92 3.61
N ILE A 132 -9.55 -8.83 3.68
CA ILE A 132 -8.61 -8.57 4.77
C ILE A 132 -9.34 -7.87 5.91
N THR A 133 -9.33 -8.49 7.09
CA THR A 133 -10.00 -8.01 8.30
C THR A 133 -9.04 -7.47 9.36
N THR A 134 -7.74 -7.39 9.06
CA THR A 134 -6.73 -6.91 10.01
C THR A 134 -7.11 -5.52 10.53
N PRO A 135 -7.19 -5.32 11.85
CA PRO A 135 -7.46 -4.01 12.41
C PRO A 135 -6.31 -3.06 12.08
N TRP A 136 -6.61 -1.76 12.06
CA TRP A 136 -5.62 -0.76 11.71
C TRP A 136 -5.76 0.50 12.56
N VAL A 137 -4.67 1.25 12.64
CA VAL A 137 -4.62 2.58 13.28
C VAL A 137 -3.78 3.54 12.46
N LEU A 138 -4.05 4.84 12.60
CA LEU A 138 -3.15 5.87 12.09
C LEU A 138 -2.04 6.09 13.09
N SER A 139 -0.79 6.15 12.61
CA SER A 139 0.32 6.53 13.47
C SER A 139 0.09 7.90 14.12
N SER A 140 -0.54 8.84 13.41
CA SER A 140 -0.85 10.16 13.94
C SER A 140 -1.90 10.19 15.06
N SER A 141 -2.65 9.11 15.28
CA SER A 141 -3.57 8.99 16.43
C SER A 141 -2.91 8.38 17.67
N LEU A 142 -1.63 7.98 17.59
CA LEU A 142 -0.87 7.38 18.69
C LEU A 142 -0.09 8.43 19.53
N GLY A 143 -0.37 9.71 19.30
CA GLY A 143 0.30 10.85 19.93
C GLY A 143 1.49 11.38 19.13
N GLU A 144 2.25 12.28 19.74
CA GLU A 144 3.41 12.90 19.11
C GLU A 144 4.65 12.00 19.19
N PHE A 145 5.51 12.07 18.18
CA PHE A 145 6.76 11.30 18.11
C PHE A 145 7.95 12.23 17.94
N ARG A 146 9.04 11.92 18.64
CA ARG A 146 10.32 12.63 18.50
C ARG A 146 11.35 11.82 17.70
N GLN A 147 11.22 10.49 17.74
CA GLN A 147 12.11 9.58 17.05
C GLN A 147 11.85 9.56 15.54
N THR A 148 12.84 9.08 14.79
CA THR A 148 12.74 8.88 13.34
C THR A 148 13.27 7.50 12.96
N LYS A 149 13.04 7.07 11.72
CA LYS A 149 13.54 5.80 11.17
C LYS A 149 13.22 4.62 12.09
N THR A 150 14.16 3.69 12.33
CA THR A 150 13.92 2.49 13.13
C THR A 150 13.52 2.79 14.57
N ALA A 151 14.07 3.84 15.18
CA ALA A 151 13.70 4.24 16.55
C ALA A 151 12.22 4.66 16.65
N LEU A 152 11.67 5.29 15.60
CA LEU A 152 10.23 5.57 15.50
C LEU A 152 9.40 4.29 15.44
N LEU A 153 9.85 3.29 14.65
CA LEU A 153 9.15 2.00 14.55
C LEU A 153 9.14 1.27 15.89
N ALA A 154 10.27 1.26 16.61
CA ALA A 154 10.40 0.70 17.95
C ALA A 154 9.48 1.41 18.95
N GLU A 155 9.42 2.74 18.90
CA GLU A 155 8.55 3.54 19.78
C GLU A 155 7.07 3.25 19.52
N ILE A 156 6.65 3.18 18.25
CA ILE A 156 5.28 2.80 17.87
C ILE A 156 4.94 1.39 18.41
N CYS A 157 5.84 0.42 18.19
CA CYS A 157 5.66 -0.94 18.69
C CYS A 157 5.50 -0.98 20.22
N ARG A 158 6.35 -0.27 20.96
CA ARG A 158 6.25 -0.17 22.43
C ARG A 158 4.93 0.44 22.90
N ARG A 159 4.48 1.53 22.28
CA ARG A 159 3.20 2.17 22.65
C ARG A 159 2.00 1.25 22.44
N LEU A 160 2.08 0.36 21.45
CA LEU A 160 1.05 -0.60 21.13
C LEU A 160 1.19 -1.92 21.91
N GLY A 161 2.25 -2.10 22.71
CA GLY A 161 2.53 -3.35 23.41
C GLY A 161 2.88 -4.51 22.46
N ALA A 162 3.46 -4.20 21.29
CA ALA A 162 3.87 -5.19 20.32
C ALA A 162 5.03 -6.03 20.85
N ALA A 163 5.00 -7.34 20.60
CA ALA A 163 6.15 -8.21 20.82
C ALA A 163 7.01 -8.33 19.56
N THR A 164 6.39 -8.20 18.37
CA THR A 164 7.05 -8.41 17.09
C THR A 164 6.73 -7.28 16.12
N TYR A 165 7.75 -6.79 15.42
CA TYR A 165 7.61 -5.93 14.25
C TYR A 165 7.74 -6.75 12.96
N LEU A 166 6.68 -6.78 12.16
CA LEU A 166 6.69 -7.40 10.82
C LEU A 166 7.18 -6.38 9.78
N ALA A 167 8.44 -6.55 9.39
CA ALA A 167 9.15 -5.72 8.41
C ALA A 167 8.91 -6.23 6.99
N GLY A 168 8.70 -5.31 6.05
CA GLY A 168 8.68 -5.65 4.62
C GLY A 168 10.10 -5.74 4.07
N ASP A 169 10.34 -6.59 3.10
CA ASP A 169 11.70 -6.88 2.60
C ASP A 169 12.43 -5.62 2.06
N GLY A 170 11.66 -4.65 1.54
CA GLY A 170 12.21 -3.39 1.03
C GLY A 170 12.81 -2.45 2.09
N CYS A 171 12.63 -2.71 3.38
CA CYS A 171 13.22 -1.88 4.44
C CYS A 171 14.56 -2.38 4.98
N ALA A 172 15.05 -3.54 4.52
CA ALA A 172 16.27 -4.15 5.02
C ALA A 172 17.50 -3.24 4.98
N SER A 173 17.62 -2.35 3.99
CA SER A 173 18.79 -1.48 3.84
C SER A 173 18.82 -0.27 4.79
N TYR A 174 17.73 0.03 5.49
CA TYR A 174 17.64 1.21 6.36
C TYR A 174 17.04 0.91 7.74
N LEU A 175 16.69 -0.34 8.01
CA LEU A 175 16.24 -0.82 9.30
C LEU A 175 17.44 -1.27 10.14
N ASP A 176 17.39 -0.98 11.44
CA ASP A 176 18.45 -1.27 12.40
C ASP A 176 17.94 -2.31 13.41
N PRO A 177 18.30 -3.60 13.26
CA PRO A 177 17.80 -4.65 14.15
C PRO A 177 18.16 -4.45 15.62
N GLU A 178 19.31 -3.85 15.92
CA GLU A 178 19.78 -3.62 17.30
C GLU A 178 18.85 -2.65 18.04
N VAL A 179 18.36 -1.61 17.35
CA VAL A 179 17.38 -0.66 17.92
C VAL A 179 16.08 -1.34 18.32
N LEU A 180 15.62 -2.34 17.55
CA LEU A 180 14.43 -3.11 17.88
C LEU A 180 14.69 -4.08 19.05
N GLU A 181 15.83 -4.77 19.02
CA GLU A 181 16.25 -5.70 20.07
C GLU A 181 16.36 -5.02 21.43
N VAL A 182 17.04 -3.87 21.51
CA VAL A 182 17.15 -3.07 22.74
C VAL A 182 15.77 -2.59 23.25
N ALA A 183 14.82 -2.36 22.34
CA ALA A 183 13.44 -2.02 22.69
C ALA A 183 12.59 -3.23 23.11
N GLY A 184 13.13 -4.45 23.04
CA GLY A 184 12.42 -5.70 23.34
C GLY A 184 11.47 -6.14 22.23
N ILE A 185 11.72 -5.74 20.98
CA ILE A 185 10.87 -6.02 19.82
C ILE A 185 11.55 -7.04 18.91
N GLU A 186 10.94 -8.20 18.72
CA GLU A 186 11.38 -9.20 17.73
C GLU A 186 11.20 -8.63 16.32
N LEU A 187 12.25 -8.69 15.49
CA LEU A 187 12.16 -8.37 14.08
C LEU A 187 11.80 -9.63 13.29
N ARG A 188 10.70 -9.58 12.53
CA ARG A 188 10.31 -10.63 11.58
C ARG A 188 10.25 -10.06 10.17
N TRP A 189 10.91 -10.73 9.23
CA TRP A 189 10.84 -10.39 7.81
C TRP A 189 9.60 -10.99 7.16
N GLN A 190 8.95 -10.23 6.29
CA GLN A 190 7.78 -10.66 5.55
C GLN A 190 8.10 -11.84 4.61
N GLY A 191 9.24 -11.80 3.92
CA GLY A 191 9.63 -12.86 2.99
C GLY A 191 8.67 -12.95 1.79
N TYR A 192 8.16 -11.83 1.31
CA TYR A 192 7.13 -11.80 0.28
C TYR A 192 7.66 -12.38 -1.04
N ARG A 193 6.83 -13.21 -1.68
CA ARG A 193 7.07 -13.74 -3.02
C ARG A 193 5.86 -13.39 -3.88
N PRO A 194 6.04 -12.61 -4.96
CA PRO A 194 4.93 -12.26 -5.84
C PRO A 194 4.23 -13.52 -6.36
N PRO A 195 2.94 -13.74 -6.05
CA PRO A 195 2.22 -14.89 -6.56
C PRO A 195 2.02 -14.73 -8.08
N ARG A 196 2.03 -15.85 -8.80
CA ARG A 196 1.67 -15.85 -10.23
C ARG A 196 0.17 -16.01 -10.37
N TYR A 197 -0.41 -15.25 -11.29
CA TYR A 197 -1.83 -15.28 -11.63
C TYR A 197 -2.00 -14.93 -13.11
N PRO A 198 -3.15 -15.26 -13.72
CA PRO A 198 -3.44 -14.84 -15.08
C PRO A 198 -3.34 -13.31 -15.18
N GLN A 199 -2.68 -12.80 -16.22
CA GLN A 199 -2.64 -11.37 -16.52
C GLN A 199 -3.05 -11.18 -17.98
N LEU A 200 -3.80 -10.12 -18.27
CA LEU A 200 -3.94 -9.63 -19.63
C LEU A 200 -2.57 -9.25 -20.22
N HIS A 201 -2.49 -9.27 -21.56
CA HIS A 201 -1.28 -8.98 -22.34
C HIS A 201 -0.16 -10.03 -22.13
N GLU A 202 0.80 -10.06 -23.03
CA GLU A 202 1.87 -11.06 -23.02
C GLU A 202 2.78 -10.95 -21.77
N GLY A 203 3.34 -12.09 -21.36
CA GLY A 203 4.28 -12.18 -20.24
C GLY A 203 3.64 -12.00 -18.87
N PHE A 204 4.45 -12.14 -17.81
CA PHE A 204 4.03 -11.85 -16.43
C PHE A 204 4.87 -10.71 -15.88
N LEU A 205 4.21 -9.74 -15.24
CA LEU A 205 4.87 -8.62 -14.57
C LEU A 205 4.52 -8.63 -13.10
N ASP A 206 5.53 -8.76 -12.26
CA ASP A 206 5.41 -8.65 -10.82
C ASP A 206 5.37 -7.19 -10.36
N ASN A 207 5.01 -7.01 -9.08
CA ASN A 207 5.04 -5.74 -8.35
C ASN A 207 4.27 -4.60 -9.03
N LEU A 208 3.19 -4.94 -9.74
CA LEU A 208 2.16 -4.00 -10.18
C LEU A 208 1.25 -3.63 -9.01
N SER A 209 0.38 -2.63 -9.22
CA SER A 209 -0.74 -2.39 -8.33
C SER A 209 -1.60 -3.66 -8.15
N VAL A 210 -2.12 -3.87 -6.94
CA VAL A 210 -3.09 -4.93 -6.65
C VAL A 210 -4.35 -4.83 -7.52
N LEU A 211 -4.61 -3.66 -8.13
CA LEU A 211 -5.65 -3.50 -9.13
C LEU A 211 -5.48 -4.49 -10.30
N ASP A 212 -4.26 -4.76 -10.75
CA ASP A 212 -4.01 -5.77 -11.80
C ASP A 212 -4.46 -7.17 -11.34
N LEU A 213 -4.14 -7.55 -10.11
CA LEU A 213 -4.59 -8.81 -9.53
C LEU A 213 -6.13 -8.89 -9.45
N LEU A 214 -6.78 -7.83 -8.97
CA LEU A 214 -8.25 -7.79 -8.87
C LEU A 214 -8.93 -7.86 -10.25
N MET A 215 -8.43 -7.11 -11.22
CA MET A 215 -8.98 -7.11 -12.58
C MET A 215 -8.93 -8.50 -13.23
N ASN A 216 -7.84 -9.25 -13.00
CA ASN A 216 -7.63 -10.53 -13.65
C ASN A 216 -8.13 -11.75 -12.84
N ALA A 217 -8.08 -11.70 -11.51
CA ALA A 217 -8.39 -12.84 -10.64
C ALA A 217 -9.63 -12.63 -9.75
N GLY A 218 -10.12 -11.40 -9.64
CA GLY A 218 -11.40 -11.07 -8.99
C GLY A 218 -11.52 -11.67 -7.59
N PRO A 219 -12.55 -12.49 -7.31
CA PRO A 219 -12.78 -13.07 -5.97
C PRO A 219 -11.63 -13.96 -5.47
N GLN A 220 -10.79 -14.47 -6.36
CA GLN A 220 -9.64 -15.30 -5.98
C GLN A 220 -8.45 -14.47 -5.50
N ALA A 221 -8.44 -13.14 -5.74
CA ALA A 221 -7.32 -12.26 -5.42
C ALA A 221 -6.85 -12.42 -3.98
N GLY A 222 -7.76 -12.40 -3.00
CA GLY A 222 -7.44 -12.56 -1.58
C GLY A 222 -6.74 -13.89 -1.25
N ARG A 223 -7.10 -15.00 -1.92
CA ARG A 223 -6.44 -16.30 -1.74
C ARG A 223 -5.09 -16.36 -2.45
N ILE A 224 -4.99 -15.73 -3.61
CA ILE A 224 -3.75 -15.69 -4.40
C ILE A 224 -2.67 -14.91 -3.64
N LEU A 225 -3.04 -13.86 -2.90
CA LEU A 225 -2.12 -13.11 -2.04
C LEU A 225 -1.30 -14.01 -1.10
N THR A 226 -1.95 -15.00 -0.49
CA THR A 226 -1.32 -15.90 0.49
C THR A 226 -0.70 -17.15 -0.14
N SER A 227 -0.99 -17.45 -1.42
CA SER A 227 -0.48 -18.66 -2.10
C SER A 227 1.00 -18.62 -2.50
N GLY A 228 1.68 -17.47 -2.32
CA GLY A 228 3.12 -17.32 -2.57
C GLY A 228 4.03 -17.84 -1.45
N GLU A 229 3.48 -18.54 -0.45
CA GLU A 229 4.24 -19.08 0.67
C GLU A 229 5.26 -20.15 0.23
N PRO A 230 6.52 -20.11 0.71
CA PRO A 230 7.33 -21.31 0.72
C PRO A 230 6.69 -22.35 1.65
N ALA A 231 6.67 -23.61 1.20
CA ALA A 231 6.33 -24.77 2.03
C ALA A 231 7.25 -24.89 3.25
#